data_AF-A0A7U9X5R3-F1
#
_entry.id   AF-A0A7U9X5R3-F1
#
_cell.length_a   1.000
_cell.length_b   1.000
_cell.length_c   1.000
_cell.angle_alpha   90.00
_cell.angle_beta   90.00
_cell.angle_gamma   90.00
#
_symmetry.space_group_name_H-M   'P 1'
#
loop_
_entity.id
_entity.type
_entity.pdbx_description
1 polymer ?
#
loop_
_entity_poly.entity_id
_entity_poly.type
_entity_poly.pdbx_seq_one_letter_code
_entity_poly.pdbx_strand_id
1 'polypeptide(L)'
;MKIGEVLEKERNNRGLMKNEVCKGLCSPSTYGRYENSQIEPNKFMIDALLERIGKNPEKISYMASADEIDCVKIRFKIEKNSESEGQMKLSNL
;
A
#
# COMPACT_ATOMS: atom_id res chain seq x y z
N MET A 1 0.92 -12.87 -5.13
CA MET A 1 1.70 -12.19 -4.09
C MET A 1 0.76 -11.90 -2.93
N LYS A 2 1.11 -12.30 -1.72
CA LYS A 2 0.31 -12.05 -0.51
C LYS A 2 0.71 -10.72 0.15
N ILE A 3 -0.17 -10.16 0.96
CA ILE A 3 0.11 -8.87 1.62
C ILE A 3 1.35 -8.93 2.53
N GLY A 4 1.58 -10.06 3.20
CA GLY A 4 2.78 -10.29 3.99
C GLY A 4 4.08 -10.09 3.21
N GLU A 5 4.16 -10.65 2.01
CA GLU A 5 5.31 -10.54 1.11
C GLU A 5 5.53 -9.09 0.65
N VAL A 6 4.44 -8.34 0.43
CA VAL A 6 4.50 -6.91 0.08
C VAL A 6 5.06 -6.10 1.25
N LEU A 7 4.58 -6.35 2.48
CA LEU A 7 5.06 -5.67 3.67
C LEU A 7 6.55 -5.90 3.89
N GLU A 8 7.02 -7.15 3.76
CA GLU A 8 8.43 -7.49 3.89
C GLU A 8 9.28 -6.78 2.84
N LYS A 9 8.89 -6.90 1.57
CA LYS A 9 9.62 -6.31 0.45
C LYS A 9 9.74 -4.80 0.61
N GLU A 10 8.65 -4.10 0.87
CA GLU A 10 8.66 -2.65 0.97
C GLU A 10 9.36 -2.15 2.23
N ARG A 11 9.26 -2.88 3.36
CA ARG A 11 10.04 -2.59 4.56
C ARG A 11 11.54 -2.70 4.28
N ASN A 12 11.97 -3.80 3.66
CA ASN A 12 13.38 -4.05 3.33
C ASN A 12 13.92 -3.02 2.33
N ASN A 13 13.14 -2.61 1.32
CA ASN A 13 13.50 -1.55 0.38
C ASN A 13 13.81 -0.21 1.07
N ARG A 14 13.24 0.00 2.27
CA ARG A 14 13.49 1.20 3.09
C ARG A 14 14.52 1.01 4.20
N GLY A 15 15.08 -0.19 4.36
CA GLY A 15 16.00 -0.50 5.45
C GLY A 15 15.37 -0.43 6.83
N LEU A 16 14.05 -0.53 6.94
CA LEU A 16 13.32 -0.43 8.22
C LEU A 16 13.36 -1.75 8.98
N MET A 17 13.51 -1.69 10.30
CA MET A 17 13.41 -2.86 11.16
C MET A 17 11.96 -3.19 11.50
N LYS A 18 11.67 -4.47 11.75
CA LYS A 18 10.31 -4.94 12.12
C LYS A 18 9.74 -4.21 13.34
N ASN A 19 10.57 -4.01 14.36
CA ASN A 19 10.22 -3.32 15.60
C ASN A 19 9.87 -1.83 15.39
N GLU A 20 10.48 -1.17 14.41
CA GLU A 20 10.17 0.23 14.08
C GLU A 20 8.78 0.33 13.44
N VAL A 21 8.49 -0.55 12.47
CA VAL A 21 7.21 -0.55 11.76
C VAL A 21 6.06 -0.95 12.67
N CYS A 22 6.22 -1.98 13.51
CA CYS A 22 5.10 -2.53 14.29
C CYS A 22 4.85 -1.82 15.63
N LYS A 23 5.69 -0.88 16.05
CA LYS A 23 5.67 -0.25 17.39
C LYS A 23 4.29 0.30 17.77
N GLY A 24 3.66 -0.24 18.82
CA GLY A 24 2.33 0.21 19.26
C GLY A 24 1.16 -0.21 18.37
N LEU A 25 1.39 -1.06 17.35
CA LEU A 25 0.34 -1.70 16.55
C LEU A 25 0.23 -3.19 16.89
N CYS A 26 1.36 -3.89 16.91
CA CYS A 26 1.43 -5.30 17.28
C CYS A 26 2.84 -5.66 17.78
N SER A 27 3.01 -6.89 18.29
CA SER A 27 4.33 -7.37 18.70
C SER A 27 5.23 -7.63 17.48
N PRO A 28 6.57 -7.54 17.62
CA PRO A 28 7.50 -7.90 16.54
C PRO A 28 7.31 -9.33 16.04
N SER A 29 6.93 -10.25 16.93
CA SER A 29 6.58 -11.63 16.57
C SER A 29 5.35 -11.69 15.69
N THR A 30 4.25 -11.00 16.06
CA THR A 30 3.03 -10.94 15.24
C THR A 30 3.33 -10.33 13.86
N TYR A 31 4.08 -9.23 13.81
CA TYR A 31 4.49 -8.62 12.55
C TYR A 31 5.35 -9.57 11.69
N GLY A 32 6.27 -10.31 12.32
CA GLY A 32 7.03 -11.35 11.62
C GLY A 32 6.15 -12.46 11.02
N ARG A 33 5.08 -12.85 11.72
CA ARG A 33 4.11 -13.83 11.20
C ARG A 33 3.28 -13.27 10.04
N TYR A 34 2.99 -11.96 10.03
CA TYR A 34 2.39 -11.29 8.87
C TYR A 34 3.31 -11.36 7.66
N GLU A 35 4.57 -10.95 7.80
CA GLU A 35 5.54 -10.98 6.68
C GLU A 35 5.73 -12.40 6.12
N ASN A 36 5.79 -13.40 7.00
CA ASN A 36 5.87 -14.81 6.61
C ASN A 36 4.54 -15.41 6.12
N SER A 37 3.48 -14.61 5.96
CA SER A 37 2.15 -15.03 5.51
C SER A 37 1.53 -16.18 6.35
N GLN A 38 1.90 -16.29 7.61
CA GLN A 38 1.39 -17.29 8.55
C GLN A 38 0.05 -16.88 9.16
N ILE A 39 -0.19 -15.57 9.26
CA ILE A 39 -1.47 -14.97 9.64
C ILE A 39 -1.74 -13.78 8.73
N GLU A 40 -3.01 -13.51 8.47
CA GLU A 40 -3.45 -12.36 7.68
C GLU A 40 -3.71 -11.16 8.62
N PRO A 41 -3.09 -10.00 8.38
CA PRO A 41 -3.48 -8.75 9.02
C PRO A 41 -4.84 -8.27 8.50
N ASN A 42 -5.64 -7.63 9.34
CA ASN A 42 -6.87 -6.99 8.87
C ASN A 42 -6.57 -5.68 8.12
N LYS A 43 -7.58 -5.13 7.42
CA LYS A 43 -7.47 -3.89 6.62
C LYS A 43 -6.81 -2.73 7.38
N PHE A 44 -7.29 -2.43 8.59
CA PHE A 44 -6.74 -1.33 9.42
C PHE A 44 -5.28 -1.55 9.78
N MET A 45 -4.90 -2.79 10.08
CA MET A 45 -3.51 -3.14 10.37
C MET A 45 -2.65 -2.99 9.12
N ILE A 46 -3.13 -3.43 7.96
CA ILE A 46 -2.41 -3.30 6.69
C ILE A 46 -2.16 -1.82 6.37
N ASP A 47 -3.20 -0.99 6.46
CA ASP A 47 -3.10 0.44 6.18
C ASP A 47 -2.08 1.12 7.09
N ALA A 48 -2.18 0.91 8.40
CA ALA A 48 -1.27 1.51 9.37
C ALA A 48 0.19 1.07 9.17
N LEU A 49 0.43 -0.20 8.80
CA LEU A 49 1.77 -0.71 8.52
C LEU A 49 2.33 -0.11 7.21
N LEU A 50 1.52 -0.04 6.15
CA LEU A 50 1.92 0.55 4.87
C LEU A 50 2.25 2.04 5.01
N GLU A 51 1.44 2.80 5.75
CA GLU A 51 1.69 4.21 6.02
C GLU A 51 3.01 4.44 6.75
N ARG A 52 3.36 3.58 7.72
CA ARG A 52 4.67 3.63 8.42
C ARG A 52 5.84 3.26 7.52
N ILE A 53 5.61 2.36 6.57
CA ILE A 53 6.56 2.08 5.48
C ILE A 53 6.52 3.22 4.43
N GLY A 54 5.74 4.29 4.63
CA GLY A 54 5.64 5.43 3.73
C GLY A 54 5.02 5.10 2.38
N LYS A 55 4.17 4.07 2.33
CA LYS A 55 3.33 3.72 1.19
C LYS A 55 1.92 4.25 1.43
N ASN A 56 1.28 4.67 0.34
CA ASN A 56 -0.14 5.01 0.39
C ASN A 56 -0.95 3.71 0.20
N PRO A 57 -1.71 3.25 1.19
CA PRO A 57 -2.48 2.02 1.11
C PRO A 57 -3.56 2.06 0.02
N GLU A 58 -4.12 3.23 -0.30
CA GLU A 58 -5.12 3.40 -1.36
C GLU A 58 -4.57 3.17 -2.76
N LYS A 59 -3.24 3.23 -2.93
CA LYS A 59 -2.55 2.94 -4.19
C LYS A 59 -2.17 1.47 -4.33
N ILE A 60 -2.42 0.64 -3.33
CA ILE A 60 -2.07 -0.79 -3.33
C ILE A 60 -3.36 -1.60 -3.34
N SER A 61 -3.61 -2.29 -4.45
CA SER A 61 -4.77 -3.17 -4.60
C SER A 61 -4.40 -4.59 -4.14
N TYR A 62 -4.42 -4.84 -2.83
CA TYR A 62 -3.96 -6.10 -2.23
C TYR A 62 -5.10 -7.05 -1.80
N MET A 63 -6.36 -6.61 -1.85
CA MET A 63 -7.56 -7.43 -1.55
C MET A 63 -8.55 -7.45 -2.70
N ALA A 64 -8.05 -7.34 -3.94
CA ALA A 64 -8.88 -7.21 -5.12
C ALA A 64 -8.74 -8.43 -6.02
N SER A 65 -9.88 -8.91 -6.53
CA SER A 65 -9.95 -9.82 -7.67
C SER A 65 -9.33 -9.18 -8.92
N ALA A 66 -9.05 -10.00 -9.94
CA ALA A 66 -8.51 -9.51 -11.21
C ALA A 66 -9.41 -8.41 -11.83
N ASP A 67 -10.72 -8.60 -11.76
CA ASP A 67 -11.71 -7.65 -12.27
C ASP A 67 -11.69 -6.33 -11.47
N GLU A 68 -11.59 -6.41 -10.14
CA GLU A 68 -11.47 -5.23 -9.28
C GLU A 68 -10.15 -4.47 -9.54
N ILE A 69 -9.06 -5.18 -9.83
CA ILE A 69 -7.78 -4.57 -10.23
C ILE A 69 -7.95 -3.78 -11.53
N ASP A 70 -8.72 -4.28 -12.50
CA ASP A 70 -8.96 -3.57 -13.75
C ASP A 70 -9.78 -2.30 -13.54
N CYS A 71 -10.78 -2.33 -12.66
CA CYS A 71 -11.49 -1.13 -12.23
C CYS A 71 -10.55 -0.10 -11.58
N VAL A 72 -9.61 -0.52 -10.73
CA VAL A 72 -8.60 0.36 -10.14
C VAL A 72 -7.69 0.97 -11.21
N LYS A 73 -7.26 0.21 -12.21
CA LYS A 73 -6.47 0.74 -13.35
C LYS A 73 -7.26 1.79 -14.14
N ILE A 74 -8.56 1.57 -14.35
CA ILE A 74 -9.43 2.53 -15.02
C ILE A 74 -9.52 3.82 -14.20
N ARG A 75 -9.78 3.71 -12.89
CA ARG A 75 -9.81 4.87 -11.98
C ARG A 75 -8.52 5.69 -12.05
N PHE A 76 -7.37 5.02 -12.00
CA PHE A 76 -6.06 5.69 -12.09
C PHE A 76 -5.86 6.42 -13.43
N LYS A 77 -6.34 5.86 -14.54
CA LYS A 77 -6.31 6.53 -15.86
C LYS A 77 -7.21 7.77 -15.87
N ILE A 78 -8.39 7.70 -15.26
CA ILE A 78 -9.32 8.84 -15.15
C ILE A 78 -8.68 9.97 -14.32
N GLU A 79 -8.12 9.63 -13.14
CA GLU A 79 -7.43 10.59 -12.28
C GLU A 79 -6.26 11.29 -13.00
N LYS A 80 -5.41 10.52 -13.69
CA LYS A 80 -4.30 11.09 -14.47
C LYS A 80 -4.75 11.98 -15.63
N ASN A 81 -5.84 11.64 -16.31
CA ASN A 81 -6.38 12.47 -17.38
C ASN A 81 -7.03 13.75 -16.84
N SER A 82 -7.59 13.71 -15.63
CA SER A 82 -8.14 14.91 -14.98
C SER A 82 -7.07 15.91 -14.53
N GLU A 83 -5.84 15.45 -14.25
CA GLU A 83 -4.71 16.33 -13.88
C GLU A 83 -4.08 17.04 -15.09
N SER A 84 -4.07 16.41 -16.28
CA SER A 84 -3.52 17.03 -17.50
C SER A 84 -4.44 18.11 -18.08
N GLU A 85 -5.76 17.98 -17.93
CA GLU A 85 -6.72 19.02 -18.33
C GLU A 85 -6.65 20.27 -17.45
N GLY A 86 -6.30 20.12 -16.17
CA GLY A 86 -6.10 21.25 -15.25
C GLY A 86 -4.85 22.07 -15.55
N GLN A 87 -3.75 21.43 -15.96
CA GLN A 87 -2.49 22.11 -16.28
C GLN A 87 -2.53 22.86 -17.63
N MET A 88 -3.25 22.33 -18.62
CA MET A 88 -3.42 22.99 -19.93
C MET A 88 -4.25 24.28 -19.85
N LYS A 89 -5.10 24.44 -18.82
CA LYS A 89 -5.86 25.68 -18.58
C LYS A 89 -5.04 26.78 -17.90
N LEU A 90 -3.99 26.42 -17.14
CA LEU A 90 -3.12 27.39 -16.45
C LEU A 90 -1.95 27.87 -17.32
N SER A 91 -1.53 27.10 -18.33
CA SER A 91 -0.49 27.52 -19.29
C SER A 91 -1.01 28.40 -20.44
N ASN A 92 -2.33 28.54 -20.56
CA ASN A 92 -3.01 29.35 -21.58
C ASN A 92 -3.63 30.64 -21.01
N LEU A 93 -3.25 31.03 -19.79
CA LEU A 93 -3.54 32.30 -19.13
C LEU A 93 -2.22 33.07 -18.94
#